data_AF-A0AAW1NPH5-F1
#
_entry.id   AF-A0AAW1NPH5-F1
#
_cell.length_a   1.000
_cell.length_b   1.000
_cell.length_c   1.000
_cell.angle_alpha   90.00
_cell.angle_beta   90.00
_cell.angle_gamma   90.00
#
_symmetry.space_group_name_H-M   'P 1'
#
loop_
_entity.id
_entity.type
_entity.pdbx_description
1 polymer ?
#
loop_
_entity_poly.entity_id
_entity_poly.type
_entity_poly.pdbx_seq_one_letter_code
_entity_poly.pdbx_strand_id
1 'polypeptide(L)'
;MSRKNNQTTRKNAHKFALEREKTNQLKREAKAKKTAHKLAAAGNVKKTTNKNKSKGIRLKKGVTVKGIKITDADSKKRAKALLKAQQAMEAMDVNEWEEA
;
A
#
# COMPACT_ATOMS: atom_id res chain seq x y z
N MET A 1 -21.64 -2.60 44.47
CA MET A 1 -20.44 -1.78 44.75
C MET A 1 -20.68 -1.00 46.04
N SER A 2 -19.84 -1.18 47.07
CA SER A 2 -19.96 -0.48 48.35
C SER A 2 -19.73 1.03 48.20
N ARG A 3 -20.48 1.86 48.94
CA ARG A 3 -20.28 3.33 49.00
C ARG A 3 -18.82 3.71 49.28
N LYS A 4 -18.09 2.91 50.07
CA LYS A 4 -16.66 3.11 50.38
C LYS A 4 -15.76 2.98 49.14
N ASN A 5 -16.06 2.06 48.21
CA ASN A 5 -15.33 1.91 46.94
C ASN A 5 -15.57 3.07 45.97
N ASN A 6 -16.74 3.70 46.01
CA ASN A 6 -17.04 4.85 45.14
C ASN A 6 -16.35 6.14 45.64
N GLN A 7 -16.12 6.28 46.95
CA GLN A 7 -15.46 7.46 47.49
C GLN A 7 -13.94 7.44 47.22
N THR A 8 -13.30 6.28 47.35
CA THR A 8 -11.87 6.13 47.05
C THR A 8 -11.57 6.29 45.57
N THR A 9 -12.39 5.72 44.69
CA THR A 9 -12.26 5.91 43.24
C THR A 9 -12.45 7.37 42.83
N ARG A 10 -13.42 8.10 43.41
CA ARG A 10 -13.59 9.54 43.19
C ARG A 10 -12.37 10.36 43.66
N LYS A 11 -11.82 10.06 44.84
CA LYS A 11 -10.60 10.72 45.35
C LYS A 11 -9.38 10.48 44.47
N ASN A 12 -9.24 9.27 43.90
CA ASN A 12 -8.09 8.88 43.09
C ASN A 12 -8.24 9.21 41.60
N ALA A 13 -9.41 9.72 41.16
CA ALA A 13 -9.72 9.98 39.76
C ALA A 13 -8.73 10.95 39.10
N HIS A 14 -8.34 12.00 39.82
CA HIS A 14 -7.38 12.99 39.31
C HIS A 14 -6.00 12.37 39.08
N LYS A 15 -5.51 11.57 40.04
CA LYS A 15 -4.23 10.86 39.91
C LYS A 15 -4.24 9.90 38.71
N PHE A 16 -5.33 9.14 38.55
CA PHE A 16 -5.50 8.24 37.41
C PHE A 16 -5.56 8.99 36.07
N ALA A 17 -6.21 10.15 36.04
CA ALA A 17 -6.26 11.00 34.85
C ALA A 17 -4.85 11.49 34.45
N LEU A 18 -4.04 11.93 35.42
CA LEU A 18 -2.66 12.36 35.20
C LEU A 18 -1.77 11.20 34.70
N GLU A 19 -1.90 10.01 35.28
CA GLU A 19 -1.18 8.82 34.81
C GLU A 19 -1.59 8.44 33.38
N ARG A 20 -2.88 8.55 33.06
CA ARG A 20 -3.40 8.34 31.71
C ARG A 20 -2.87 9.37 30.71
N GLU A 21 -2.75 10.63 31.10
CA GLU A 21 -2.16 11.66 30.24
C GLU A 21 -0.68 11.40 29.97
N LYS A 22 0.10 11.09 31.00
CA LYS A 22 1.53 10.75 30.87
C LYS A 22 1.73 9.59 29.89
N THR A 23 0.95 8.51 30.02
CA THR A 23 1.05 7.36 29.10
C THR A 23 0.62 7.71 27.67
N ASN A 24 -0.39 8.57 27.50
CA ASN A 24 -0.81 9.03 26.18
C ASN A 24 0.23 9.94 25.53
N GLN A 25 0.89 10.80 26.30
CA GLN A 25 1.98 11.64 25.82
C GLN A 25 3.15 10.79 25.33
N LEU A 26 3.61 9.81 26.12
CA LEU A 26 4.66 8.87 25.70
C LEU A 26 4.30 8.13 24.40
N LYS A 27 3.04 7.73 24.23
CA LYS A 27 2.55 7.10 22.99
C LYS A 27 2.60 8.06 21.80
N ARG A 28 2.26 9.34 21.99
CA ARG A 28 2.33 10.36 20.93
C ARG A 28 3.78 10.61 20.53
N GLU A 29 4.68 10.75 21.49
CA GLU A 29 6.11 10.93 21.25
C GLU A 29 6.73 9.73 20.53
N ALA A 30 6.40 8.50 20.94
CA ALA A 30 6.87 7.29 20.27
C ALA A 30 6.37 7.19 18.82
N LYS A 31 5.12 7.59 18.56
CA LYS A 31 4.58 7.66 17.20
C LYS A 31 5.29 8.73 16.36
N ALA A 32 5.49 9.91 16.93
CA ALA A 32 6.19 11.02 16.27
C ALA A 32 7.64 10.66 15.90
N LYS A 33 8.37 9.99 16.81
CA LYS A 33 9.72 9.46 16.53
C LYS A 33 9.72 8.42 15.41
N LYS A 34 8.76 7.49 15.41
CA LYS A 34 8.61 6.50 14.33
C LYS A 34 8.30 7.15 12.98
N THR A 35 7.43 8.17 12.95
CA THR A 35 7.14 8.90 11.71
C THR A 35 8.33 9.71 11.24
N ALA A 36 9.03 10.40 12.14
CA ALA A 36 10.23 11.16 11.82
C ALA A 36 11.33 10.26 11.27
N HIS A 37 11.59 9.10 11.90
CA HIS A 37 12.55 8.12 11.39
C HIS A 37 12.17 7.60 10.01
N LYS A 38 10.89 7.29 9.76
CA LYS A 38 10.42 6.87 8.42
C LYS A 38 10.58 7.96 7.37
N LEU A 39 10.32 9.22 7.74
CA LEU A 39 10.46 10.36 6.84
C LEU A 39 11.94 10.67 6.54
N ALA A 40 12.81 10.61 7.55
CA ALA A 40 14.25 10.75 7.39
C ALA A 40 14.84 9.62 6.53
N ALA A 41 14.45 8.37 6.79
CA ALA A 41 14.88 7.21 6.00
C ALA A 41 14.32 7.23 4.57
N ALA A 42 13.17 7.88 4.34
CA ALA A 42 12.61 8.05 2.99
C ALA A 42 13.35 9.11 2.16
N GLY A 43 14.21 9.94 2.77
CA GLY A 43 14.86 11.06 2.12
C GLY A 43 13.87 12.08 1.55
N ASN A 44 14.35 13.20 1.02
CA ASN A 44 13.56 14.18 0.28
C ASN A 44 13.08 13.65 -1.09
N VAL A 45 12.82 12.35 -1.19
CA VAL A 45 12.24 11.73 -2.37
C VAL A 45 10.78 12.16 -2.39
N LYS A 46 10.52 13.18 -3.21
CA LYS A 46 9.18 13.57 -3.66
C LYS A 46 8.35 12.31 -3.78
N LYS A 47 7.24 12.31 -3.06
CA LYS A 47 6.26 11.22 -2.96
C LYS A 47 5.55 11.04 -4.30
N THR A 48 6.27 10.80 -5.39
CA THR A 48 5.70 10.31 -6.62
C THR A 48 5.34 8.84 -6.38
N THR A 49 4.03 8.62 -6.36
CA THR A 49 3.42 7.44 -6.98
C THR A 49 3.83 6.08 -6.41
N ASN A 50 3.71 5.92 -5.09
CA ASN A 50 3.48 4.58 -4.56
C ASN A 50 2.12 4.06 -5.09
N LYS A 51 2.19 3.16 -6.09
CA LYS A 51 1.45 1.89 -6.14
C LYS A 51 -0.03 1.92 -6.56
N ASN A 52 -0.34 2.52 -7.71
CA ASN A 52 -1.31 1.86 -8.59
C ASN A 52 -0.56 0.79 -9.38
N LYS A 53 -0.22 -0.33 -8.73
CA LYS A 53 0.16 -1.53 -9.48
C LYS A 53 -1.08 -1.90 -10.28
N SER A 54 -1.09 -1.61 -11.58
CA SER A 54 -2.16 -2.07 -12.46
C SER A 54 -2.30 -3.57 -12.22
N LYS A 55 -3.47 -4.00 -11.74
CA LYS A 55 -3.74 -5.43 -11.60
C LYS A 55 -3.70 -5.97 -13.03
N GLY A 56 -2.65 -6.73 -13.36
CA GLY A 56 -2.47 -7.27 -14.72
C GLY A 56 -3.77 -7.91 -15.22
N ILE A 57 -4.12 -7.64 -16.47
CA ILE A 57 -5.40 -8.10 -17.06
C ILE A 57 -5.40 -9.63 -17.07
N ARG A 58 -6.37 -10.24 -16.37
CA ARG A 58 -6.53 -11.69 -16.36
C ARG A 58 -7.22 -12.13 -17.64
N LEU A 59 -6.51 -12.89 -18.47
CA LEU A 59 -7.07 -13.57 -19.62
C LEU A 59 -8.09 -14.64 -19.19
N LYS A 60 -9.38 -14.40 -19.44
CA LYS A 60 -10.50 -15.31 -19.16
C LYS A 60 -10.72 -16.29 -20.33
N LYS A 61 -11.21 -17.48 -20.03
CA LYS A 61 -11.63 -18.47 -21.05
C LYS A 61 -12.81 -17.92 -21.86
N GLY A 62 -12.86 -18.22 -23.16
CA GLY A 62 -13.90 -17.78 -24.09
C GLY A 62 -13.70 -16.40 -24.70
N VAL A 63 -12.74 -15.60 -24.17
CA VAL A 63 -12.40 -14.28 -24.72
C VAL A 63 -11.47 -14.45 -25.91
N THR A 64 -11.67 -13.63 -26.95
CA THR A 64 -10.76 -13.51 -28.09
C THR A 64 -9.79 -12.37 -27.85
N VAL A 65 -8.49 -12.66 -27.87
CA VAL A 65 -7.42 -11.66 -27.72
C VAL A 65 -6.53 -11.73 -28.95
N LYS A 66 -6.45 -10.62 -29.69
CA LYS A 66 -5.68 -10.53 -30.95
C LYS A 66 -5.95 -11.70 -31.92
N GLY A 67 -7.22 -12.02 -32.14
CA GLY A 67 -7.63 -13.12 -33.02
C GLY A 67 -7.52 -14.53 -32.44
N ILE A 68 -6.95 -14.72 -31.24
CA ILE A 68 -6.88 -16.03 -30.57
C ILE A 68 -8.01 -16.15 -29.55
N LYS A 69 -8.93 -17.09 -29.75
CA LYS A 69 -9.94 -17.46 -28.74
C LYS A 69 -9.32 -18.35 -27.68
N ILE A 70 -9.48 -17.97 -26.40
CA ILE A 70 -8.89 -18.71 -25.28
C ILE A 70 -9.79 -19.89 -24.91
N THR A 71 -9.48 -21.07 -25.41
CA THR A 71 -10.25 -22.31 -25.17
C THR A 71 -9.55 -23.27 -24.22
N ASP A 72 -8.22 -23.22 -24.17
CA ASP A 72 -7.36 -24.16 -23.45
C ASP A 72 -6.07 -23.47 -22.93
N ALA A 73 -5.18 -24.25 -22.29
CA ALA A 73 -3.95 -23.71 -21.73
C ALA A 73 -2.97 -23.22 -22.81
N ASP A 74 -2.92 -23.89 -23.96
CA ASP A 74 -1.97 -23.58 -25.01
C ASP A 74 -2.37 -22.36 -25.84
N SER A 75 -3.66 -22.18 -26.16
CA SER A 75 -4.16 -20.90 -26.71
C SER A 75 -3.87 -19.72 -25.78
N LYS A 76 -3.99 -19.92 -24.45
CA LYS A 76 -3.62 -18.89 -23.46
C LYS A 76 -2.13 -18.56 -23.48
N LYS A 77 -1.24 -19.56 -23.63
CA LYS A 77 0.21 -19.31 -23.74
C LYS A 77 0.54 -18.52 -25.01
N ARG A 78 -0.04 -18.90 -26.15
CA ARG A 78 0.13 -18.19 -27.44
C ARG A 78 -0.33 -16.74 -27.35
N ALA A 79 -1.52 -16.50 -26.80
CA ALA A 79 -2.04 -15.14 -26.59
C ALA A 79 -1.13 -14.30 -25.67
N LYS A 80 -0.57 -14.89 -24.61
CA LYS A 80 0.40 -14.22 -23.74
C LYS A 80 1.69 -13.86 -24.47
N ALA A 81 2.22 -14.75 -25.30
CA ALA A 81 3.43 -14.49 -26.07
C ALA A 81 3.25 -13.31 -27.02
N LEU A 82 2.12 -13.25 -27.74
CA LEU A 82 1.79 -12.14 -28.65
C LEU A 82 1.58 -10.80 -27.92
N LEU A 83 1.03 -10.82 -26.72
CA LEU A 83 0.91 -9.60 -25.91
C LEU A 83 2.27 -9.11 -25.42
N LYS A 84 3.15 -10.02 -24.96
CA LYS A 84 4.52 -9.67 -24.55
C LYS A 84 5.35 -9.14 -25.70
N ALA A 85 5.26 -9.74 -26.89
CA ALA A 85 5.98 -9.28 -28.07
C ALA A 85 5.57 -7.84 -28.46
N GLN A 86 4.27 -7.53 -28.46
CA GLN A 86 3.83 -6.15 -28.71
C GLN A 86 4.33 -5.18 -27.64
N GLN A 87 4.24 -5.55 -26.36
CA GLN A 87 4.75 -4.70 -25.28
C GLN A 87 6.25 -4.43 -25.40
N ALA A 88 7.02 -5.42 -25.87
CA ALA A 88 8.45 -5.25 -26.12
C ALA A 88 8.72 -4.29 -27.30
N MET A 89 7.93 -4.39 -28.38
CA MET A 89 8.05 -3.46 -29.52
C MET A 89 7.67 -2.03 -29.12
N GLU A 90 6.54 -1.85 -28.43
CA GLU A 90 6.09 -0.54 -27.94
C GLU A 90 7.08 0.10 -26.97
N ALA A 91 7.76 -0.69 -26.14
CA ALA A 91 8.82 -0.20 -25.26
C ALA A 91 10.10 0.20 -26.01
N MET A 92 10.39 -0.41 -27.16
CA MET A 92 11.53 -0.02 -28.01
C MET A 92 11.24 1.29 -28.73
N ASP A 93 10.03 1.45 -29.30
CA ASP A 93 9.63 2.65 -30.04
C ASP A 93 9.61 3.92 -29.16
N VAL A 94 9.30 3.79 -27.87
CA VAL A 94 9.27 4.93 -26.92
C VAL A 94 10.68 5.43 -26.55
N ASN A 95 11.68 4.54 -26.50
CA ASN A 95 13.05 4.95 -26.18
C ASN A 95 13.72 5.70 -27.35
N GLU A 96 13.33 5.42 -28.59
CA GLU A 96 13.89 6.07 -29.79
C GLU A 96 13.45 7.55 -29.93
N TRP A 97 12.34 7.95 -29.28
CA TRP A 97 11.85 9.33 -29.26
C TRP A 97 12.36 10.20 -28.10
N GLU A 98 12.90 9.61 -27.04
CA GLU A 98 13.47 10.38 -25.91
C GLU A 98 14.97 10.70 -26.07
N GLU A 99 15.64 10.11 -27.08
CA GLU A 99 17.07 10.32 -27.37
C GLU A 99 17.35 11.22 -28.60
N ALA A 100 16.30 11.78 -29.24
CA ALA A 100 16.41 12.74 -30.37
C ALA A 100 16.06 14.18 -29.93
#